data_AF-A0A959GNK6-F1
#
_entry.id   AF-A0A959GNK6-F1
#
_cell.length_a   1.000
_cell.length_b   1.000
_cell.length_c   1.000
_cell.angle_alpha   90.00
_cell.angle_beta   90.00
_cell.angle_gamma   90.00
#
_symmetry.space_group_name_H-M   'P 1'
#
loop_
_entity.id
_entity.type
_entity.pdbx_description
1 polymer ?
#
loop_
_entity_poly.entity_id
_entity_poly.type
_entity_poly.pdbx_seq_one_letter_code
_entity_poly.pdbx_strand_id
1 'polypeptide(L)'
;MNRSILTTLSLILACFSGLLAEPVDHATGQSFLSAYQATGNKQALAAAKDAAYALIRGQNKYGGWDHTIHFAGLSLESLSGPPVTVPADNVKPRVLVLTDIGGDPDDQMSMVRLMAYANHFDIEGLIATPHGSQNTVSPEHIQRIVSAYGKVRDNLELHEPGFPTERYLQERISQGIPSDGMEGVGDGKDSPGSELLIRAVDSDDQRPLWVTVWGGPNVLAQALWKVSTTRSPEGLAKFVAKLRVYAISDQDNSGPWIRKEFPELFYIVTPGINAGGGFHHATWIAIGGDKFHGRFSGADFSLVTNEWLDRNIRCKGPLGAVYPRWEYMMEGDTPSFFNLINNGLSDPEHPDWGGWGGRYERYTPRMEKWFLEPETRPIWTNVQDEVLGNDGEWHTTNHATIWRWRPAYQNDFAARMDWTIKSYEEANHPPIVKLDHPAYIRAKPGERIDLSATASTDPDGDALSFEWFCYEEPGTRRMSSSHTGIKHDIVAFDQPKAWLEVKTSRVMPPGTGTMHIILAVTDHGAPRLTRYKRVIV
;
A
#
# COMPACT_ATOMS: atom_id res chain seq x y z
N MET A 1 56.54 32.71 -16.34
CA MET A 1 55.11 32.93 -16.64
C MET A 1 54.37 31.63 -16.30
N ASN A 2 53.28 31.58 -15.56
CA ASN A 2 52.43 32.66 -15.06
C ASN A 2 51.86 32.26 -13.69
N ARG A 3 52.15 33.06 -12.66
CA ARG A 3 51.57 32.93 -11.31
C ARG A 3 50.07 33.26 -11.25
N SER A 4 49.42 33.54 -12.40
CA SER A 4 48.01 33.96 -12.45
C SER A 4 47.00 32.81 -12.45
N ILE A 5 47.37 31.58 -12.81
CA ILE A 5 46.41 30.45 -12.89
C ILE A 5 46.12 29.84 -11.51
N LEU A 6 47.10 29.84 -10.61
CA LEU A 6 46.94 29.33 -9.23
C LEU A 6 46.10 30.28 -8.36
N THR A 7 46.15 31.60 -8.62
CA THR A 7 45.34 32.58 -7.88
C THR A 7 43.86 32.53 -8.27
N THR A 8 43.53 32.14 -9.50
CA THR A 8 42.13 31.98 -9.95
C THR A 8 41.50 30.70 -9.40
N LEU A 9 42.25 29.60 -9.26
CA LEU A 9 41.71 28.38 -8.65
C LEU A 9 41.43 28.53 -7.15
N SER A 10 42.27 29.27 -6.41
CA SER A 10 42.04 29.52 -4.98
C SER A 10 40.86 30.47 -4.72
N LEU A 11 40.53 31.40 -5.64
CA LEU A 11 39.32 32.21 -5.51
C LEU A 11 38.04 31.42 -5.81
N ILE A 12 38.09 30.45 -6.72
CA ILE A 12 36.92 29.58 -6.99
C ILE A 12 36.67 28.65 -5.79
N LEU A 13 37.71 28.06 -5.19
CA LEU A 13 37.55 27.22 -4.00
C LEU A 13 37.10 27.99 -2.74
N ALA A 14 37.45 29.28 -2.62
CA ALA A 14 37.04 30.11 -1.49
C ALA A 14 35.59 30.62 -1.56
N CYS A 15 34.97 30.65 -2.75
CA CYS A 15 33.56 31.06 -2.90
C CYS A 15 32.55 29.94 -2.59
N PHE A 16 32.98 28.68 -2.45
CA PHE A 16 32.07 27.53 -2.29
C PHE A 16 31.90 27.03 -0.85
N SER A 17 32.55 27.63 0.15
CA SER A 17 32.35 27.25 1.56
C SER A 17 31.13 27.93 2.22
N GLY A 18 30.17 28.48 1.45
CA GLY A 18 29.10 29.33 2.01
C GLY A 18 27.72 29.28 1.36
N LEU A 19 27.44 28.43 0.38
CA LEU A 19 26.11 28.39 -0.28
C LEU A 19 25.60 26.95 -0.41
N LEU A 20 25.07 26.41 0.69
CA LEU A 20 24.12 25.31 0.68
C LEU A 20 22.73 25.88 0.95
N ALA A 21 22.10 26.44 -0.08
CA ALA A 21 20.65 26.62 -0.18
C ALA A 21 20.35 27.40 -1.47
N GLU A 22 20.35 26.76 -2.65
CA GLU A 22 19.60 27.13 -3.88
C GLU A 22 19.81 26.02 -4.94
N PRO A 23 18.88 25.81 -5.90
CA PRO A 23 18.93 24.67 -6.81
C PRO A 23 20.13 24.79 -7.76
N VAL A 24 20.85 23.68 -7.96
CA VAL A 24 22.00 23.60 -8.88
C VAL A 24 21.55 23.97 -10.29
N ASP A 25 22.03 25.09 -10.80
CA ASP A 25 21.77 25.60 -12.15
C ASP A 25 22.48 24.74 -13.22
N HIS A 26 21.80 24.45 -14.34
CA HIS A 26 22.32 23.78 -15.54
C HIS A 26 23.66 24.35 -16.06
N ALA A 27 23.89 25.66 -15.91
CA ALA A 27 25.12 26.33 -16.27
C ALA A 27 26.34 25.85 -15.45
N THR A 28 26.13 25.38 -14.22
CA THR A 28 27.19 24.83 -13.37
C THR A 28 27.71 23.51 -13.95
N GLY A 29 26.80 22.59 -14.30
CA GLY A 29 27.17 21.32 -14.96
C GLY A 29 27.86 21.54 -16.32
N GLN A 30 27.37 22.50 -17.11
CA GLN A 30 27.93 22.81 -18.41
C GLN A 30 29.35 23.42 -18.32
N SER A 31 29.62 24.18 -17.27
CA SER A 31 30.95 24.77 -17.02
C SER A 31 31.99 23.69 -16.69
N PHE A 32 31.62 22.70 -15.87
CA PHE A 32 32.48 21.56 -15.58
C PHE A 32 32.69 20.65 -16.80
N LEU A 33 31.66 20.45 -17.62
CA LEU A 33 31.78 19.67 -18.86
C LEU A 33 32.72 20.36 -19.86
N SER A 34 32.59 21.69 -20.02
CA SER A 34 33.48 22.48 -20.88
C SER A 34 34.93 22.43 -20.38
N ALA A 35 35.12 22.50 -19.05
CA ALA A 35 36.44 22.35 -18.44
C ALA A 35 37.04 20.95 -18.70
N TYR A 36 36.23 19.88 -18.64
CA TYR A 36 36.66 18.54 -19.01
C TYR A 36 37.05 18.46 -20.49
N GLN A 37 36.22 18.97 -21.40
CA GLN A 37 36.50 18.96 -22.84
C GLN A 37 37.80 19.71 -23.21
N ALA A 38 38.10 20.80 -22.50
CA ALA A 38 39.30 21.58 -22.73
C ALA A 38 40.58 20.98 -22.11
N THR A 39 40.45 20.16 -21.06
CA THR A 39 41.62 19.76 -20.23
C THR A 39 41.81 18.26 -20.05
N GLY A 40 40.80 17.44 -20.35
CA GLY A 40 40.77 16.01 -20.05
C GLY A 40 40.66 15.68 -18.56
N ASN A 41 40.44 16.66 -17.67
CA ASN A 41 40.42 16.44 -16.23
C ASN A 41 39.19 15.63 -15.77
N LYS A 42 39.42 14.40 -15.32
CA LYS A 42 38.36 13.47 -14.88
C LYS A 42 37.57 13.95 -13.65
N GLN A 43 38.14 14.81 -12.79
CA GLN A 43 37.41 15.39 -11.66
C GLN A 43 36.37 16.42 -12.13
N ALA A 44 36.66 17.16 -13.20
CA ALA A 44 35.68 18.06 -13.82
C ALA A 44 34.53 17.26 -14.47
N LEU A 45 34.83 16.10 -15.07
CA LEU A 45 33.78 15.20 -15.57
C LEU A 45 32.91 14.64 -14.44
N ALA A 46 33.52 14.24 -13.32
CA ALA A 46 32.76 13.77 -12.14
C ALA A 46 31.86 14.87 -11.59
N ALA A 47 32.37 16.10 -11.43
CA ALA A 47 31.59 17.24 -10.97
C ALA A 47 30.45 17.61 -11.94
N ALA A 48 30.68 17.51 -13.26
CA ALA A 48 29.63 17.70 -14.26
C ALA A 48 28.52 16.65 -14.16
N LYS A 49 28.89 15.38 -13.94
CA LYS A 49 27.94 14.29 -13.70
C LYS A 49 27.16 14.52 -12.40
N ASP A 50 27.82 14.87 -11.30
CA ASP A 50 27.17 15.12 -10.01
C ASP A 50 26.19 16.30 -10.05
N ALA A 51 26.53 17.38 -10.75
CA ALA A 51 25.64 18.51 -10.97
C ALA A 51 24.39 18.10 -11.78
N ALA A 52 24.56 17.26 -12.80
CA ALA A 52 23.44 16.73 -13.59
C ALA A 52 22.56 15.77 -12.77
N TYR A 53 23.17 14.90 -11.94
CA TYR A 53 22.45 14.05 -11.01
C TYR A 53 21.70 14.84 -9.94
N ALA A 54 22.26 15.95 -9.44
CA ALA A 54 21.60 16.83 -8.50
C ALA A 54 20.39 17.53 -9.12
N LEU A 55 20.47 17.93 -10.39
CA LEU A 55 19.34 18.50 -11.14
C LEU A 55 18.19 17.49 -11.28
N ILE A 56 18.49 16.25 -11.70
CA ILE A 56 17.49 15.17 -11.81
C ILE A 56 16.87 14.88 -10.44
N ARG A 57 17.69 14.70 -9.40
CA ARG A 57 17.20 14.40 -8.04
C ARG A 57 16.37 15.55 -7.45
N GLY A 58 16.73 16.80 -7.74
CA GLY A 58 16.00 17.99 -7.31
C GLY A 58 14.65 18.16 -8.02
N GLN A 59 14.51 17.65 -9.24
CA GLN A 59 13.25 17.67 -10.01
C GLN A 59 12.32 16.47 -9.67
N ASN A 60 12.85 15.42 -9.06
CA ASN A 60 12.12 14.19 -8.72
C ASN A 60 11.23 14.25 -7.46
N LYS A 61 10.93 15.43 -6.90
CA LYS A 61 10.00 15.55 -5.76
C LYS A 61 8.57 15.06 -6.09
N TYR A 62 8.25 14.85 -7.36
CA TYR A 62 6.93 14.40 -7.85
C TYR A 62 6.94 13.17 -8.79
N GLY A 63 8.11 12.54 -9.06
CA GLY A 63 8.23 11.33 -9.90
C GLY A 63 7.90 11.50 -11.41
N GLY A 64 8.46 10.62 -12.26
CA GLY A 64 7.84 10.27 -13.56
C GLY A 64 8.52 10.65 -14.89
N TRP A 65 9.84 10.78 -15.02
CA TRP A 65 10.46 11.02 -16.34
C TRP A 65 11.76 10.24 -16.58
N ASP A 66 11.85 9.55 -17.72
CA ASP A 66 13.13 9.10 -18.28
C ASP A 66 13.91 10.30 -18.81
N HIS A 67 15.02 10.66 -18.17
CA HIS A 67 15.91 11.72 -18.64
C HIS A 67 17.12 11.11 -19.33
N THR A 68 17.29 11.37 -20.64
CA THR A 68 18.53 11.07 -21.35
C THR A 68 19.42 12.32 -21.34
N ILE A 69 20.55 12.28 -20.63
CA ILE A 69 21.54 13.37 -20.67
C ILE A 69 22.54 13.08 -21.80
N HIS A 70 22.55 13.94 -22.81
CA HIS A 70 23.49 13.85 -23.91
C HIS A 70 24.81 14.53 -23.55
N PHE A 71 25.81 13.75 -23.15
CA PHE A 71 27.18 14.24 -23.10
C PHE A 71 27.79 14.17 -24.50
N ALA A 72 27.95 15.31 -25.16
CA ALA A 72 28.55 15.38 -26.49
C ALA A 72 29.95 14.74 -26.47
N GLY A 73 30.11 13.60 -27.17
CA GLY A 73 31.40 12.94 -27.40
C GLY A 73 31.76 11.75 -26.52
N LEU A 74 30.85 11.26 -25.65
CA LEU A 74 31.05 10.01 -24.90
C LEU A 74 29.91 9.03 -25.21
N SER A 75 30.23 7.73 -25.26
CA SER A 75 29.26 6.65 -25.58
C SER A 75 27.98 6.77 -24.75
N LEU A 76 26.85 6.56 -25.42
CA LEU A 76 25.49 6.54 -24.84
C LEU A 76 25.43 5.66 -23.58
N GLU A 77 25.48 6.26 -22.39
CA GLU A 77 25.00 5.64 -21.17
C GLU A 77 23.53 6.06 -21.02
N SER A 78 22.60 5.18 -21.42
CA SER A 78 21.19 5.32 -21.04
C SER A 78 21.09 5.04 -19.55
N LEU A 79 20.89 6.07 -18.74
CA LEU A 79 20.55 5.91 -17.34
C LEU A 79 19.03 5.93 -17.24
N SER A 80 18.43 4.75 -17.35
CA SER A 80 17.07 4.57 -16.87
C SER A 80 17.08 4.75 -15.35
N GLY A 81 16.01 5.32 -14.78
CA GLY A 81 15.72 5.04 -13.38
C GLY A 81 15.68 3.53 -13.13
N PRO A 82 15.58 3.06 -11.87
CA PRO A 82 15.07 1.71 -11.67
C PRO A 82 13.80 1.61 -12.53
N PRO A 83 13.66 0.57 -13.38
CA PRO A 83 12.42 0.40 -14.11
C PRO A 83 11.29 0.54 -13.11
N VAL A 84 10.26 1.33 -13.43
CA VAL A 84 8.95 1.07 -12.85
C VAL A 84 8.63 -0.32 -13.37
N THR A 85 9.07 -1.33 -12.61
CA THR A 85 8.62 -2.68 -12.78
C THR A 85 7.14 -2.56 -12.51
N VAL A 86 6.36 -2.50 -13.59
CA VAL A 86 5.01 -3.05 -13.54
C VAL A 86 5.19 -4.38 -12.83
N PRO A 87 4.60 -4.59 -11.64
CA PRO A 87 4.62 -5.91 -11.05
C PRO A 87 4.14 -6.83 -12.16
N ALA A 88 4.98 -7.77 -12.58
CA ALA A 88 4.52 -8.76 -13.54
C ALA A 88 3.20 -9.28 -12.99
N ASP A 89 2.14 -9.24 -13.81
CA ASP A 89 0.84 -9.81 -13.45
C ASP A 89 1.17 -11.22 -12.88
N ASN A 90 1.10 -11.40 -11.55
CA ASN A 90 1.46 -12.60 -10.74
C ASN A 90 2.66 -12.57 -9.77
N VAL A 91 3.35 -11.46 -9.48
CA VAL A 91 4.31 -11.48 -8.35
C VAL A 91 3.57 -11.34 -7.03
N LYS A 92 3.53 -12.41 -6.22
CA LYS A 92 2.96 -12.37 -4.87
C LYS A 92 3.78 -11.43 -3.96
N PRO A 93 3.19 -10.47 -3.26
CA PRO A 93 3.91 -9.75 -2.22
C PRO A 93 4.28 -10.69 -1.07
N ARG A 94 5.45 -10.44 -0.48
CA ARG A 94 5.90 -11.13 0.74
C ARG A 94 5.26 -10.46 1.94
N VAL A 95 4.62 -11.23 2.81
CA VAL A 95 3.83 -10.69 3.93
C VAL A 95 4.24 -11.36 5.23
N LEU A 96 4.45 -10.55 6.27
CA LEU A 96 4.61 -10.99 7.65
C LEU A 96 3.60 -10.25 8.51
N VAL A 97 2.85 -10.99 9.33
CA VAL A 97 1.81 -10.44 10.19
C VAL A 97 2.30 -10.39 11.63
N LEU A 98 2.18 -9.23 12.27
CA LEU A 98 2.27 -9.05 13.72
C LEU A 98 0.86 -8.83 14.25
N THR A 99 0.40 -9.67 15.17
CA THR A 99 -1.00 -9.67 15.61
C THR A 99 -1.11 -9.96 17.10
N ASP A 100 -1.87 -9.14 17.81
CA ASP A 100 -2.20 -9.29 19.22
C ASP A 100 -3.42 -10.20 19.42
N ILE A 101 -3.59 -11.15 18.49
CA ILE A 101 -4.64 -12.15 18.44
C ILE A 101 -4.94 -12.77 19.80
N GLY A 102 -6.22 -12.77 20.15
CA GLY A 102 -6.70 -13.19 21.47
C GLY A 102 -7.02 -12.02 22.39
N GLY A 103 -6.59 -10.79 22.06
CA GLY A 103 -7.01 -9.56 22.72
C GLY A 103 -8.49 -9.27 22.47
N ASP A 104 -8.91 -9.26 21.20
CA ASP A 104 -10.32 -9.22 20.82
C ASP A 104 -10.64 -10.18 19.63
N PRO A 105 -11.93 -10.34 19.26
CA PRO A 105 -12.31 -11.26 18.20
C PRO A 105 -11.82 -10.88 16.80
N ASP A 106 -11.40 -9.64 16.54
CA ASP A 106 -11.20 -9.14 15.19
C ASP A 106 -9.91 -9.59 14.48
N ASP A 107 -8.80 -9.76 15.20
CA ASP A 107 -7.61 -10.42 14.65
C ASP A 107 -7.93 -11.83 14.16
N GLN A 108 -8.78 -12.57 14.88
CA GLN A 108 -9.19 -13.92 14.47
C GLN A 108 -10.04 -13.86 13.18
N MET A 109 -10.90 -12.86 13.07
CA MET A 109 -11.68 -12.63 11.85
C MET A 109 -10.77 -12.25 10.67
N SER A 110 -9.86 -11.30 10.87
CA SER A 110 -8.87 -10.84 9.88
C SER A 110 -7.95 -11.99 9.44
N MET A 111 -7.54 -12.86 10.37
CA MET A 111 -6.73 -14.06 10.08
C MET A 111 -7.51 -15.06 9.22
N VAL A 112 -8.79 -15.30 9.51
CA VAL A 112 -9.63 -16.16 8.66
C VAL A 112 -9.74 -15.59 7.24
N ARG A 113 -9.95 -14.28 7.09
CA ARG A 113 -9.96 -13.65 5.76
C ARG A 113 -8.60 -13.77 5.10
N LEU A 114 -7.49 -13.50 5.80
CA LEU A 114 -6.14 -13.69 5.24
C LEU A 114 -5.94 -15.11 4.69
N MET A 115 -6.42 -16.15 5.39
CA MET A 115 -6.34 -17.54 4.90
C MET A 115 -7.13 -17.76 3.61
N ALA A 116 -8.30 -17.14 3.47
CA ALA A 116 -9.11 -17.20 2.24
C ALA A 116 -8.47 -16.47 1.04
N TYR A 117 -7.49 -15.60 1.29
CA TYR A 117 -6.70 -14.87 0.27
C TYR A 117 -5.24 -15.31 0.22
N ALA A 118 -4.84 -16.38 0.92
CA ALA A 118 -3.44 -16.76 1.08
C ALA A 118 -2.76 -17.09 -0.26
N ASN A 119 -3.51 -17.41 -1.31
CA ASN A 119 -2.98 -17.59 -2.66
C ASN A 119 -2.37 -16.31 -3.25
N HIS A 120 -2.71 -15.12 -2.76
CA HIS A 120 -2.15 -13.85 -3.21
C HIS A 120 -0.81 -13.51 -2.56
N PHE A 121 -0.36 -14.24 -1.53
CA PHE A 121 0.76 -13.85 -0.69
C PHE A 121 1.83 -14.93 -0.58
N ASP A 122 3.09 -14.52 -0.48
CA ASP A 122 4.13 -15.33 0.13
C ASP A 122 4.19 -14.99 1.61
N ILE A 123 3.45 -15.72 2.43
CA ILE A 123 3.43 -15.51 3.89
C ILE A 123 4.77 -16.00 4.45
N GLU A 124 5.50 -15.11 5.12
CA GLU A 124 6.84 -15.32 5.69
C GLU A 124 6.81 -15.41 7.22
N GLY A 125 5.72 -14.99 7.86
CA GLY A 125 5.52 -15.10 9.30
C GLY A 125 4.11 -14.73 9.74
N LEU A 126 3.60 -15.46 10.72
CA LEU A 126 2.37 -15.16 11.46
C LEU A 126 2.75 -15.11 12.94
N ILE A 127 2.94 -13.90 13.47
CA ILE A 127 3.60 -13.71 14.76
C ILE A 127 2.60 -13.14 15.77
N ALA A 128 2.33 -13.91 16.82
CA ALA A 128 1.55 -13.43 17.95
C ALA A 128 2.38 -12.42 18.77
N THR A 129 1.81 -11.24 19.02
CA THR A 129 2.35 -10.18 19.89
C THR A 129 1.56 -10.12 21.19
N PRO A 130 2.07 -9.41 22.22
CA PRO A 130 1.34 -9.21 23.48
C PRO A 130 -0.01 -8.52 23.28
N HIS A 131 -0.99 -8.93 24.08
CA HIS A 131 -2.29 -8.27 24.21
C HIS A 131 -2.72 -8.15 25.68
N GLY A 132 -3.66 -7.24 25.91
CA GLY A 132 -4.29 -7.00 27.20
C GLY A 132 -3.32 -6.51 28.29
N SER A 133 -3.84 -6.22 29.47
CA SER A 133 -3.04 -5.68 30.59
C SER A 133 -2.02 -6.66 31.19
N GLN A 134 -2.10 -7.94 30.84
CA GLN A 134 -1.20 -8.99 31.30
C GLN A 134 -0.10 -9.33 30.27
N ASN A 135 -0.09 -8.68 29.11
CA ASN A 135 0.83 -8.95 28.00
C ASN A 135 0.82 -10.43 27.59
N THR A 136 -0.38 -11.03 27.50
CA THR A 136 -0.55 -12.43 27.09
C THR A 136 -0.17 -12.56 25.62
N VAL A 137 0.47 -13.66 25.23
CA VAL A 137 0.81 -13.96 23.83
C VAL A 137 0.17 -15.29 23.47
N SER A 138 -0.69 -15.29 22.43
CA SER A 138 -1.61 -16.41 22.15
C SER A 138 -1.49 -16.99 20.72
N PRO A 139 -0.33 -17.57 20.34
CA PRO A 139 -0.15 -18.15 19.01
C PRO A 139 -1.06 -19.35 18.73
N GLU A 140 -1.66 -19.96 19.75
CA GLU A 140 -2.63 -21.05 19.63
C GLU A 140 -3.87 -20.67 18.81
N HIS A 141 -4.27 -19.39 18.82
CA HIS A 141 -5.36 -18.91 17.97
C HIS A 141 -4.97 -18.98 16.48
N ILE A 142 -3.74 -18.55 16.14
CA ILE A 142 -3.19 -18.66 14.78
C ILE A 142 -3.14 -20.14 14.37
N GLN A 143 -2.60 -21.00 15.23
CA GLN A 143 -2.49 -22.45 14.96
C GLN A 143 -3.85 -23.08 14.70
N ARG A 144 -4.86 -22.72 15.49
CA ARG A 144 -6.24 -23.22 15.33
C ARG A 144 -6.84 -22.80 13.99
N ILE A 145 -6.66 -21.54 13.58
CA ILE A 145 -7.18 -21.01 12.32
C ILE A 145 -6.45 -21.64 11.13
N VAL A 146 -5.11 -21.72 11.17
CA VAL A 146 -4.31 -22.38 10.14
C VAL A 146 -4.68 -23.87 10.00
N SER A 147 -4.96 -24.55 11.11
CA SER A 147 -5.45 -25.95 11.08
C SER A 147 -6.85 -26.07 10.48
N ALA A 148 -7.71 -25.06 10.66
CA ALA A 148 -9.04 -25.04 10.03
C ALA A 148 -8.93 -24.77 8.52
N TYR A 149 -8.05 -23.85 8.13
CA TYR A 149 -7.69 -23.59 6.74
C TYR A 149 -7.13 -24.84 6.05
N GLY A 150 -6.23 -25.59 6.71
CA GLY A 150 -5.63 -26.81 6.15
C GLY A 150 -6.66 -27.86 5.72
N LYS A 151 -7.82 -27.90 6.39
CA LYS A 151 -8.94 -28.81 6.05
C LYS A 151 -9.72 -28.40 4.79
N VAL A 152 -9.63 -27.13 4.38
CA VAL A 152 -10.36 -26.59 3.22
C VAL A 152 -9.44 -26.13 2.09
N ARG A 153 -8.13 -26.08 2.33
CA ARG A 153 -7.10 -25.61 1.39
C ARG A 153 -7.17 -26.32 0.03
N ASP A 154 -7.34 -27.63 0.03
CA ASP A 154 -7.39 -28.38 -1.23
C ASP A 154 -8.66 -28.08 -2.03
N ASN A 155 -9.75 -27.68 -1.36
CA ASN A 155 -10.94 -27.20 -2.04
C ASN A 155 -10.70 -25.81 -2.63
N LEU A 156 -10.09 -24.88 -1.87
CA LEU A 156 -9.69 -23.56 -2.36
C LEU A 156 -8.81 -23.63 -3.61
N GLU A 157 -7.89 -24.60 -3.67
CA GLU A 157 -6.98 -24.82 -4.79
C GLU A 157 -7.69 -25.30 -6.08
N LEU A 158 -8.95 -25.76 -5.99
CA LEU A 158 -9.77 -26.03 -7.17
C LEU A 158 -10.17 -24.74 -7.90
N HIS A 159 -10.36 -23.66 -7.15
CA HIS A 159 -10.94 -22.39 -7.63
C HIS A 159 -9.87 -21.41 -8.12
N GLU A 160 -8.76 -21.32 -7.40
CA GLU A 160 -7.64 -20.46 -7.78
C GLU A 160 -6.33 -21.08 -7.28
N PRO A 161 -5.29 -21.23 -8.13
CA PRO A 161 -4.07 -21.89 -7.71
C PRO A 161 -3.21 -21.02 -6.80
N GLY A 162 -2.37 -21.68 -6.01
CA GLY A 162 -1.28 -21.05 -5.27
C GLY A 162 -1.52 -20.89 -3.79
N PHE A 163 -2.55 -21.53 -3.22
CA PHE A 163 -2.78 -21.56 -1.79
C PHE A 163 -1.64 -22.33 -1.07
N PRO A 164 -0.97 -21.73 -0.07
CA PRO A 164 0.10 -22.40 0.66
C PRO A 164 -0.42 -23.62 1.44
N THR A 165 0.41 -24.65 1.61
CA THR A 165 0.03 -25.81 2.43
C THR A 165 -0.11 -25.45 3.91
N GLU A 166 -0.92 -26.19 4.66
CA GLU A 166 -1.02 -26.01 6.12
C GLU A 166 0.35 -26.08 6.80
N ARG A 167 1.15 -27.11 6.48
CA ARG A 167 2.50 -27.29 7.04
C ARG A 167 3.38 -26.06 6.82
N TYR A 168 3.35 -25.49 5.61
CA TYR A 168 4.11 -24.29 5.27
C TYR A 168 3.76 -23.11 6.19
N LEU A 169 2.47 -22.93 6.48
CA LEU A 169 1.99 -21.86 7.36
C LEU A 169 2.32 -22.15 8.83
N GLN A 170 2.12 -23.39 9.29
CA GLN A 170 2.44 -23.81 10.66
C GLN A 170 3.93 -23.57 10.99
N GLU A 171 4.83 -23.87 10.05
CA GLU A 171 6.29 -23.63 10.19
C GLU A 171 6.66 -22.13 10.30
N ARG A 172 5.73 -21.22 10.00
CA ARG A 172 5.90 -19.77 10.03
C ARG A 172 5.13 -19.09 11.16
N ILE A 173 4.44 -19.86 12.00
CA ILE A 173 3.85 -19.34 13.23
C ILE A 173 4.96 -19.11 14.24
N SER A 174 4.99 -17.92 14.82
CA SER A 174 5.96 -17.55 15.84
C SER A 174 5.32 -16.62 16.88
N GLN A 175 6.12 -16.15 17.83
CA GLN A 175 5.63 -15.31 18.92
C GLN A 175 6.68 -14.30 19.41
N GLY A 176 6.20 -13.16 19.89
CA GLY A 176 6.97 -12.21 20.69
C GLY A 176 7.21 -12.69 22.11
N ILE A 177 7.76 -11.81 22.96
CA ILE A 177 7.83 -12.01 24.41
C ILE A 177 6.60 -11.38 25.09
N PRO A 178 6.20 -11.82 26.29
CA PRO A 178 5.07 -11.24 27.04
C PRO A 178 5.44 -9.89 27.69
N SER A 179 5.83 -8.91 26.87
CA SER A 179 6.23 -7.57 27.28
C SER A 179 5.86 -6.59 26.16
N ASP A 180 4.98 -5.65 26.44
CA ASP A 180 4.43 -4.73 25.44
C ASP A 180 5.33 -3.51 25.19
N GLY A 181 5.14 -2.88 24.03
CA GLY A 181 5.82 -1.66 23.61
C GLY A 181 7.34 -1.70 23.75
N MET A 182 7.92 -0.55 24.10
CA MET A 182 9.35 -0.38 24.28
C MET A 182 9.91 -1.07 25.54
N GLU A 183 9.07 -1.51 26.49
CA GLU A 183 9.55 -2.36 27.60
C GLU A 183 9.93 -3.78 27.11
N GLY A 184 9.33 -4.19 25.99
CA GLY A 184 9.66 -5.40 25.25
C GLY A 184 10.85 -5.28 24.30
N VAL A 185 11.57 -4.14 24.29
CA VAL A 185 12.65 -3.87 23.34
C VAL A 185 13.97 -3.60 24.07
N GLY A 186 15.07 -4.21 23.59
CA GLY A 186 16.43 -3.99 24.10
C GLY A 186 17.26 -5.25 24.27
N ASP A 187 18.32 -5.12 25.07
CA ASP A 187 19.24 -6.21 25.42
C ASP A 187 18.48 -7.37 26.08
N GLY A 188 18.68 -8.59 25.56
CA GLY A 188 18.05 -9.80 26.11
C GLY A 188 16.55 -9.93 25.83
N LYS A 189 15.99 -9.11 24.93
CA LYS A 189 14.56 -9.12 24.57
C LYS A 189 14.27 -9.77 23.22
N ASP A 190 15.25 -10.42 22.61
CA ASP A 190 15.06 -11.20 21.39
C ASP A 190 13.97 -12.27 21.60
N SER A 191 13.12 -12.44 20.59
CA SER A 191 12.05 -13.43 20.57
C SER A 191 12.16 -14.32 19.33
N PRO A 192 11.56 -15.53 19.35
CA PRO A 192 11.43 -16.33 18.12
C PRO A 192 10.80 -15.53 16.97
N GLY A 193 9.88 -14.61 17.27
CA GLY A 193 9.24 -13.72 16.31
C GLY A 193 10.20 -12.69 15.69
N SER A 194 10.96 -11.97 16.52
CA SER A 194 11.92 -10.98 16.02
C SER A 194 13.02 -11.64 15.19
N GLU A 195 13.49 -12.82 15.59
CA GLU A 195 14.45 -13.60 14.80
C GLU A 195 13.88 -14.09 13.47
N LEU A 196 12.61 -14.51 13.44
CA LEU A 196 11.94 -14.90 12.20
C LEU A 196 11.84 -13.70 11.24
N LEU A 197 11.45 -12.53 11.76
CA LEU A 197 11.36 -11.29 10.98
C LEU A 197 12.73 -10.91 10.39
N ILE A 198 13.79 -10.90 11.21
CA ILE A 198 15.15 -10.61 10.73
C ILE A 198 15.55 -11.57 9.61
N ARG A 199 15.33 -12.88 9.79
CA ARG A 199 15.65 -13.89 8.77
C ARG A 199 14.85 -13.68 7.48
N ALA A 200 13.57 -13.32 7.57
CA ALA A 200 12.74 -13.05 6.41
C ALA A 200 13.29 -11.85 5.61
N VAL A 201 13.64 -10.76 6.27
CA VAL A 201 14.23 -9.58 5.61
C VAL A 201 15.60 -9.89 4.99
N ASP A 202 16.41 -10.70 5.68
CA ASP A 202 17.76 -11.07 5.23
C ASP A 202 17.81 -12.09 4.10
N SER A 203 16.70 -12.76 3.78
CA SER A 203 16.63 -13.68 2.65
C SER A 203 17.14 -13.04 1.34
N ASP A 204 17.59 -13.91 0.43
CA ASP A 204 18.10 -13.50 -0.89
C ASP A 204 17.00 -12.99 -1.83
N ASP A 205 15.73 -13.03 -1.40
CA ASP A 205 14.62 -12.45 -2.13
C ASP A 205 14.73 -10.91 -2.12
N GLN A 206 14.70 -10.33 -3.32
CA GLN A 206 14.85 -8.89 -3.53
C GLN A 206 13.53 -8.13 -3.39
N ARG A 207 12.38 -8.83 -3.36
CA ARG A 207 11.08 -8.21 -3.12
C ARG A 207 11.03 -7.64 -1.71
N PRO A 208 10.40 -6.47 -1.51
CA PRO A 208 10.18 -5.94 -0.18
C PRO A 208 9.33 -6.90 0.66
N LEU A 209 9.56 -6.89 1.97
CA LEU A 209 8.72 -7.57 2.96
C LEU A 209 7.71 -6.59 3.53
N TRP A 210 6.43 -6.88 3.31
CA TRP A 210 5.32 -6.17 3.95
C TRP A 210 5.09 -6.71 5.35
N VAL A 211 5.25 -5.84 6.35
CA VAL A 211 4.94 -6.13 7.75
C VAL A 211 3.62 -5.47 8.08
N THR A 212 2.57 -6.27 8.23
CA THR A 212 1.25 -5.79 8.65
C THR A 212 1.15 -5.90 10.17
N VAL A 213 0.88 -4.78 10.83
CA VAL A 213 0.83 -4.69 12.29
C VAL A 213 -0.61 -4.47 12.71
N TRP A 214 -1.20 -5.49 13.32
CA TRP A 214 -2.61 -5.53 13.75
C TRP A 214 -2.73 -4.97 15.17
N GLY A 215 -1.74 -5.24 16.03
CA GLY A 215 -1.62 -4.64 17.36
C GLY A 215 -0.43 -3.68 17.51
N GLY A 216 0.42 -3.97 18.50
CA GLY A 216 1.68 -3.26 18.75
C GLY A 216 2.84 -3.74 17.87
N PRO A 217 3.67 -2.85 17.29
CA PRO A 217 4.82 -3.23 16.48
C PRO A 217 6.08 -3.63 17.30
N ASN A 218 5.97 -3.97 18.59
CA ASN A 218 7.13 -4.22 19.46
C ASN A 218 8.11 -5.29 18.93
N VAL A 219 7.62 -6.34 18.25
CA VAL A 219 8.47 -7.36 17.60
C VAL A 219 9.29 -6.76 16.46
N LEU A 220 8.69 -5.88 15.64
CA LEU A 220 9.40 -5.13 14.61
C LEU A 220 10.40 -4.16 15.24
N ALA A 221 10.02 -3.49 16.33
CA ALA A 221 10.92 -2.59 17.07
C ALA A 221 12.15 -3.34 17.60
N GLN A 222 11.96 -4.53 18.19
CA GLN A 222 13.07 -5.38 18.65
C GLN A 222 13.97 -5.81 17.50
N ALA A 223 13.40 -6.22 16.35
CA ALA A 223 14.18 -6.59 15.19
C ALA A 223 15.05 -5.42 14.67
N LEU A 224 14.45 -4.24 14.55
CA LEU A 224 15.14 -3.02 14.14
C LEU A 224 16.22 -2.59 15.15
N TRP A 225 15.93 -2.68 16.45
CA TRP A 225 16.86 -2.38 17.53
C TRP A 225 18.08 -3.32 17.51
N LYS A 226 17.85 -4.63 17.35
CA LYS A 226 18.94 -5.60 17.25
C LYS A 226 19.80 -5.33 16.02
N VAL A 227 19.18 -5.09 14.87
CA VAL A 227 19.93 -4.81 13.63
C VAL A 227 20.73 -3.52 13.75
N SER A 228 20.19 -2.47 14.38
CA SER A 228 20.88 -1.19 14.54
C SER A 228 22.08 -1.26 15.50
N THR A 229 22.04 -2.15 16.49
CA THR A 229 23.13 -2.34 17.47
C THR A 229 24.19 -3.35 17.01
N THR A 230 23.85 -4.28 16.12
CA THR A 230 24.74 -5.39 15.71
C THR A 230 25.34 -5.26 14.32
N ARG A 231 24.80 -4.39 13.44
CA ARG A 231 25.27 -4.22 12.06
C ARG A 231 25.88 -2.86 11.82
N SER A 232 26.60 -2.72 10.71
CA SER A 232 27.08 -1.41 10.24
C SER A 232 25.91 -0.52 9.80
N PRO A 233 26.11 0.81 9.72
CA PRO A 233 25.10 1.73 9.20
C PRO A 233 24.57 1.35 7.81
N GLU A 234 25.43 0.87 6.91
CA GLU A 234 25.04 0.41 5.58
C GLU A 234 24.22 -0.89 5.64
N GLY A 235 24.57 -1.79 6.57
CA GLY A 235 23.81 -3.01 6.82
C GLY A 235 22.40 -2.72 7.32
N LEU A 236 22.27 -1.76 8.26
CA LEU A 236 20.97 -1.29 8.74
C LEU A 236 20.17 -0.62 7.62
N ALA A 237 20.78 0.28 6.85
CA ALA A 237 20.10 0.95 5.75
C ALA A 237 19.55 -0.04 4.71
N LYS A 238 20.32 -1.09 4.36
CA LYS A 238 19.85 -2.17 3.48
C LYS A 238 18.68 -2.96 4.07
N PHE A 239 18.73 -3.23 5.38
CA PHE A 239 17.64 -3.93 6.08
C PHE A 239 16.35 -3.10 6.06
N VAL A 240 16.43 -1.81 6.43
CA VAL A 240 15.28 -0.89 6.44
C VAL A 240 14.71 -0.69 5.04
N ALA A 241 15.54 -0.59 4.00
CA ALA A 241 15.09 -0.38 2.62
C ALA A 241 14.22 -1.53 2.07
N LYS A 242 14.39 -2.76 2.60
CA LYS A 242 13.58 -3.93 2.22
C LYS A 242 12.23 -4.01 2.93
N LEU A 243 11.97 -3.18 3.94
CA LEU A 243 10.73 -3.23 4.72
C LEU A 243 9.67 -2.26 4.18
N ARG A 244 8.42 -2.70 4.23
CA ARG A 244 7.21 -1.88 4.08
C ARG A 244 6.32 -2.16 5.27
N VAL A 245 5.90 -1.14 6.01
CA VAL A 245 5.04 -1.33 7.18
C VAL A 245 3.67 -0.75 6.91
N TYR A 246 2.63 -1.50 7.25
CA TYR A 246 1.28 -0.98 7.44
C TYR A 246 0.85 -1.31 8.86
N ALA A 247 0.71 -0.29 9.70
CA ALA A 247 0.24 -0.42 11.06
C ALA A 247 -1.18 0.10 11.28
N ILE A 248 -1.98 -0.72 11.95
CA ILE A 248 -3.34 -0.41 12.42
C ILE A 248 -3.20 0.40 13.71
N SER A 249 -2.95 1.70 13.51
CA SER A 249 -2.81 2.71 14.57
C SER A 249 -1.70 2.54 15.61
N ASP A 250 -0.76 1.61 15.41
CA ASP A 250 0.39 1.37 16.29
C ASP A 250 -0.02 1.26 17.75
N GLN A 251 -0.61 0.12 18.11
CA GLN A 251 -1.32 -0.04 19.39
C GLN A 251 -0.43 -0.06 20.64
N ASP A 252 0.84 0.35 20.53
CA ASP A 252 1.80 0.54 21.62
C ASP A 252 2.73 1.77 21.38
N ASN A 253 3.65 2.04 22.32
CA ASN A 253 4.61 3.14 22.21
C ASN A 253 5.87 2.83 21.36
N SER A 254 6.01 1.62 20.84
CA SER A 254 7.13 1.23 19.97
C SER A 254 6.94 1.71 18.53
N GLY A 255 5.70 1.93 18.08
CA GLY A 255 5.42 2.52 16.77
C GLY A 255 6.03 3.92 16.59
N PRO A 256 5.72 4.90 17.47
CA PRO A 256 6.34 6.22 17.43
C PRO A 256 7.87 6.17 17.48
N TRP A 257 8.43 5.29 18.32
CA TRP A 257 9.88 5.05 18.38
C TRP A 257 10.44 4.59 17.02
N ILE A 258 9.81 3.61 16.37
CA ILE A 258 10.23 3.14 15.03
C ILE A 258 10.23 4.30 14.04
N ARG A 259 9.15 5.08 13.97
CA ARG A 259 9.02 6.15 12.96
C ARG A 259 10.02 7.28 13.18
N LYS A 260 10.41 7.53 14.43
CA LYS A 260 11.41 8.52 14.80
C LYS A 260 12.84 8.07 14.51
N GLU A 261 13.19 6.84 14.88
CA GLU A 261 14.56 6.33 14.76
C GLU A 261 14.89 5.81 13.35
N PHE A 262 13.89 5.41 12.56
CA PHE A 262 14.07 4.89 11.19
C PHE A 262 13.30 5.72 10.17
N PRO A 263 13.72 6.97 9.89
CA PRO A 263 12.92 7.90 9.09
C PRO A 263 12.78 7.53 7.61
N GLU A 264 13.68 6.68 7.09
CA GLU A 264 13.64 6.16 5.73
C GLU A 264 12.72 4.94 5.57
N LEU A 265 12.18 4.41 6.68
CA LEU A 265 11.25 3.28 6.64
C LEU A 265 9.92 3.71 6.00
N PHE A 266 9.50 2.98 4.96
CA PHE A 266 8.17 3.12 4.40
C PHE A 266 7.14 2.67 5.44
N TYR A 267 6.22 3.57 5.78
CA TYR A 267 5.34 3.37 6.93
C TYR A 267 3.96 3.99 6.68
N ILE A 268 2.95 3.13 6.60
CA ILE A 268 1.53 3.48 6.54
C ILE A 268 0.96 3.35 7.94
N VAL A 269 0.35 4.41 8.44
CA VAL A 269 -0.32 4.41 9.75
C VAL A 269 -1.35 5.54 9.81
N THR A 270 -2.47 5.29 10.48
CA THR A 270 -3.22 6.39 11.11
C THR A 270 -2.78 6.52 12.58
N PRO A 271 -1.92 7.48 12.95
CA PRO A 271 -1.48 7.61 14.34
C PRO A 271 -2.68 7.82 15.25
N GLY A 272 -2.70 7.15 16.40
CA GLY A 272 -3.74 7.42 17.38
C GLY A 272 -4.11 6.29 18.30
N ILE A 273 -3.48 6.22 19.47
CA ILE A 273 -3.94 5.39 20.58
C ILE A 273 -4.11 6.30 21.80
N ASN A 274 -5.32 6.45 22.31
CA ASN A 274 -5.53 7.16 23.57
C ASN A 274 -6.65 6.52 24.40
N ALA A 275 -6.54 6.67 25.72
CA ALA A 275 -7.53 6.14 26.66
C ALA A 275 -8.93 6.77 26.52
N GLY A 276 -9.05 7.87 25.77
CA GLY A 276 -10.32 8.56 25.48
C GLY A 276 -11.00 8.14 24.15
N GLY A 277 -10.43 7.17 23.43
CA GLY A 277 -10.83 6.77 22.09
C GLY A 277 -10.20 7.63 20.99
N GLY A 278 -9.34 7.02 20.18
CA GLY A 278 -8.70 7.63 18.99
C GLY A 278 -9.02 6.90 17.68
N PHE A 279 -9.37 5.61 17.76
CA PHE A 279 -9.54 4.76 16.58
C PHE A 279 -10.65 5.22 15.63
N HIS A 280 -11.71 5.86 16.11
CA HIS A 280 -12.77 6.40 15.24
C HIS A 280 -12.31 7.52 14.26
N HIS A 281 -11.07 8.00 14.38
CA HIS A 281 -10.45 8.89 13.38
C HIS A 281 -9.60 8.13 12.35
N ALA A 282 -9.45 6.81 12.52
CA ALA A 282 -8.59 5.99 11.71
C ALA A 282 -9.26 5.52 10.42
N THR A 283 -8.49 5.52 9.34
CA THR A 283 -9.02 5.10 8.04
C THR A 283 -9.53 3.66 8.09
N TRP A 284 -8.79 2.77 8.76
CA TRP A 284 -9.05 1.33 8.82
C TRP A 284 -10.42 0.97 9.43
N ILE A 285 -10.96 1.81 10.33
CA ILE A 285 -12.29 1.63 10.94
C ILE A 285 -13.40 1.44 9.89
N ALA A 286 -13.21 1.97 8.68
CA ALA A 286 -14.18 1.89 7.61
C ALA A 286 -14.38 0.49 6.99
N ILE A 287 -13.56 -0.51 7.34
CA ILE A 287 -13.79 -1.91 6.93
C ILE A 287 -15.10 -2.46 7.52
N GLY A 288 -15.22 -2.42 8.84
CA GLY A 288 -16.30 -3.04 9.58
C GLY A 288 -17.00 -2.14 10.59
N GLY A 289 -16.53 -0.91 10.79
CA GLY A 289 -17.10 0.03 11.75
C GLY A 289 -18.59 0.17 11.54
N ASP A 290 -19.37 -0.29 12.52
CA ASP A 290 -20.80 -0.09 12.54
C ASP A 290 -21.13 1.39 12.77
N LYS A 291 -22.42 1.74 12.81
CA LYS A 291 -22.83 3.14 13.02
C LYS A 291 -22.27 3.73 14.33
N PHE A 292 -21.96 2.91 15.33
CA PHE A 292 -21.54 3.37 16.64
C PHE A 292 -20.02 3.50 16.78
N HIS A 293 -19.28 2.44 16.48
CA HIS A 293 -17.81 2.42 16.59
C HIS A 293 -17.16 3.22 15.47
N GLY A 294 -17.70 3.12 14.25
CA GLY A 294 -17.13 3.80 13.10
C GLY A 294 -17.37 5.30 13.07
N ARG A 295 -18.50 5.77 13.63
CA ARG A 295 -18.90 7.19 13.66
C ARG A 295 -18.84 7.89 12.28
N PHE A 296 -19.04 7.13 11.20
CA PHE A 296 -19.17 7.64 9.85
C PHE A 296 -20.52 7.25 9.23
N SER A 297 -20.87 7.91 8.13
CA SER A 297 -22.07 7.69 7.31
C SER A 297 -21.67 7.28 5.88
N GLY A 298 -22.64 7.10 4.98
CA GLY A 298 -22.40 6.78 3.57
C GLY A 298 -22.18 5.30 3.24
N ALA A 299 -21.62 4.49 4.13
CA ALA A 299 -21.39 3.07 3.84
C ALA A 299 -22.66 2.20 3.91
N ASP A 300 -22.66 1.05 3.23
CA ASP A 300 -23.65 0.00 3.46
C ASP A 300 -23.30 -0.83 4.71
N PHE A 301 -24.02 -0.58 5.80
CA PHE A 301 -23.82 -1.28 7.08
C PHE A 301 -24.47 -2.67 7.11
N SER A 302 -25.33 -3.02 6.16
CA SER A 302 -25.99 -4.33 6.13
C SER A 302 -25.02 -5.47 5.81
N LEU A 303 -23.84 -5.14 5.24
CA LEU A 303 -22.81 -6.08 4.83
C LEU A 303 -21.80 -6.43 5.93
N VAL A 304 -21.91 -5.86 7.13
CA VAL A 304 -20.96 -6.07 8.24
C VAL A 304 -21.65 -6.53 9.54
N THR A 305 -22.94 -6.86 9.47
CA THR A 305 -23.69 -7.34 10.64
C THR A 305 -23.35 -8.79 10.96
N ASN A 306 -23.57 -9.21 12.21
CA ASN A 306 -23.41 -10.60 12.59
C ASN A 306 -24.34 -11.54 11.80
N GLU A 307 -25.52 -11.09 11.38
CA GLU A 307 -26.44 -11.86 10.53
C GLU A 307 -25.95 -12.01 9.09
N TRP A 308 -25.25 -11.01 8.54
CA TRP A 308 -24.57 -11.16 7.26
C TRP A 308 -23.43 -12.18 7.37
N LEU A 309 -22.65 -12.09 8.44
CA LEU A 309 -21.53 -13.01 8.71
C LEU A 309 -21.99 -14.45 8.95
N ASP A 310 -23.08 -14.65 9.69
CA ASP A 310 -23.67 -15.97 9.92
C ASP A 310 -24.12 -16.63 8.61
N ARG A 311 -24.70 -15.85 7.69
CA ARG A 311 -25.19 -16.33 6.40
C ARG A 311 -24.10 -16.60 5.38
N ASN A 312 -23.06 -15.76 5.33
CA ASN A 312 -22.09 -15.79 4.25
C ASN A 312 -20.74 -16.40 4.64
N ILE A 313 -20.36 -16.34 5.91
CA ILE A 313 -19.01 -16.70 6.37
C ILE A 313 -19.05 -17.86 7.36
N ARG A 314 -19.73 -17.71 8.50
CA ARG A 314 -19.61 -18.66 9.62
C ARG A 314 -20.22 -20.04 9.34
N CYS A 315 -21.20 -20.11 8.45
CA CYS A 315 -21.82 -21.37 8.05
C CYS A 315 -20.98 -22.18 7.03
N LYS A 316 -19.83 -21.67 6.59
CA LYS A 316 -19.03 -22.24 5.50
C LYS A 316 -17.89 -23.12 6.02
N GLY A 317 -18.26 -24.31 6.46
CA GLY A 317 -17.30 -25.38 6.80
C GLY A 317 -16.35 -25.06 7.96
N PRO A 318 -15.22 -25.79 8.05
CA PRO A 318 -14.26 -25.68 9.17
C PRO A 318 -13.66 -24.29 9.35
N LEU A 319 -13.34 -23.59 8.25
CA LEU A 319 -12.76 -22.25 8.30
C LEU A 319 -13.79 -21.21 8.75
N GLY A 320 -15.04 -21.30 8.27
CA GLY A 320 -16.14 -20.46 8.76
C GLY A 320 -16.44 -20.67 10.24
N ALA A 321 -16.36 -21.92 10.72
CA ALA A 321 -16.64 -22.25 12.13
C ALA A 321 -15.66 -21.65 13.14
N VAL A 322 -14.47 -21.21 12.71
CA VAL A 322 -13.50 -20.51 13.57
C VAL A 322 -13.55 -18.99 13.41
N TYR A 323 -14.45 -18.45 12.58
CA TYR A 323 -14.70 -17.02 12.46
C TYR A 323 -15.64 -16.55 13.59
N PRO A 324 -15.17 -15.78 14.59
CA PRO A 324 -15.97 -15.46 15.77
C PRO A 324 -17.05 -14.40 15.50
N ARG A 325 -17.93 -14.17 16.49
CA ARG A 325 -18.78 -12.98 16.53
C ARG A 325 -17.95 -11.78 16.96
N TRP A 326 -18.14 -10.65 16.28
CA TRP A 326 -17.49 -9.41 16.67
C TRP A 326 -18.09 -8.87 17.97
N GLU A 327 -17.26 -8.25 18.80
CA GLU A 327 -17.67 -7.59 20.05
C GLU A 327 -17.84 -6.07 19.85
N TYR A 328 -16.87 -5.43 19.18
CA TYR A 328 -16.89 -3.99 18.88
C TYR A 328 -17.09 -3.74 17.38
N MET A 329 -16.17 -4.22 16.56
CA MET A 329 -16.25 -4.09 15.11
C MET A 329 -15.71 -5.33 14.41
N MET A 330 -16.00 -5.44 13.12
CA MET A 330 -15.54 -6.51 12.25
C MET A 330 -14.17 -6.15 11.64
N GLU A 331 -13.19 -7.05 11.80
CA GLU A 331 -11.97 -7.13 11.01
C GLU A 331 -11.16 -5.82 10.91
N GLY A 332 -10.88 -5.15 12.04
CA GLY A 332 -10.18 -3.87 12.06
C GLY A 332 -8.86 -3.87 11.28
N ASP A 333 -8.18 -5.01 11.26
CA ASP A 333 -6.81 -5.11 10.73
C ASP A 333 -6.72 -5.49 9.26
N THR A 334 -7.81 -6.02 8.72
CA THR A 334 -7.90 -6.50 7.35
C THR A 334 -7.47 -5.49 6.28
N PRO A 335 -7.71 -4.17 6.43
CA PRO A 335 -7.19 -3.17 5.51
C PRO A 335 -5.66 -3.24 5.28
N SER A 336 -4.89 -3.71 6.27
CA SER A 336 -3.42 -3.76 6.20
C SER A 336 -2.87 -4.65 5.08
N PHE A 337 -3.62 -5.65 4.63
CA PHE A 337 -3.23 -6.53 3.52
C PHE A 337 -4.11 -6.38 2.27
N PHE A 338 -5.17 -5.57 2.32
CA PHE A 338 -6.09 -5.43 1.19
C PHE A 338 -5.49 -4.79 -0.06
N ASN A 339 -4.62 -3.80 0.11
CA ASN A 339 -3.93 -3.19 -1.03
C ASN A 339 -2.86 -4.11 -1.64
N LEU A 340 -2.54 -5.23 -0.97
CA LEU A 340 -1.62 -6.27 -1.44
C LEU A 340 -2.34 -7.34 -2.29
N ILE A 341 -3.67 -7.38 -2.26
CA ILE A 341 -4.47 -8.30 -3.09
C ILE A 341 -4.41 -7.83 -4.53
N ASN A 342 -3.98 -8.71 -5.44
CA ASN A 342 -3.97 -8.42 -6.86
C ASN A 342 -5.39 -8.52 -7.46
N ASN A 343 -6.20 -7.47 -7.27
CA ASN A 343 -7.51 -7.29 -7.90
C ASN A 343 -7.49 -6.26 -9.06
N GLY A 344 -6.31 -5.68 -9.34
CA GLY A 344 -6.07 -4.70 -10.39
C GLY A 344 -6.41 -3.23 -10.05
N LEU A 345 -6.77 -2.93 -8.80
CA LEU A 345 -7.15 -1.58 -8.36
C LEU A 345 -5.99 -0.75 -7.80
N SER A 346 -5.18 -1.36 -6.93
CA SER A 346 -4.09 -0.72 -6.18
C SER A 346 -2.71 -1.15 -6.69
N ASP A 347 -1.72 -0.32 -6.38
CA ASP A 347 -0.31 -0.70 -6.36
C ASP A 347 0.18 -0.53 -4.91
N PRO A 348 0.68 -1.60 -4.25
CA PRO A 348 1.19 -1.52 -2.89
C PRO A 348 2.24 -0.44 -2.64
N GLU A 349 3.13 -0.19 -3.61
CA GLU A 349 4.20 0.83 -3.46
C GLU A 349 3.66 2.27 -3.64
N HIS A 350 2.38 2.42 -4.01
CA HIS A 350 1.68 3.69 -4.15
C HIS A 350 0.44 3.77 -3.25
N PRO A 351 0.61 4.00 -1.92
CA PRO A 351 -0.52 4.17 -1.00
C PRO A 351 -1.46 5.33 -1.39
N ASP A 352 -0.93 6.32 -2.11
CA ASP A 352 -1.66 7.46 -2.66
C ASP A 352 -2.60 7.11 -3.79
N TRP A 353 -2.49 5.92 -4.39
CA TRP A 353 -3.38 5.49 -5.47
C TRP A 353 -4.74 5.01 -4.95
N GLY A 354 -4.79 4.49 -3.73
CA GLY A 354 -6.00 3.96 -3.12
C GLY A 354 -6.38 2.57 -3.64
N GLY A 355 -7.10 1.84 -2.80
CA GLY A 355 -7.63 0.51 -3.09
C GLY A 355 -8.53 0.03 -1.95
N TRP A 356 -8.76 -1.27 -1.87
CA TRP A 356 -9.62 -1.86 -0.84
C TRP A 356 -9.11 -1.56 0.59
N GLY A 357 -7.79 -1.44 0.78
CA GLY A 357 -7.16 -1.10 2.05
C GLY A 357 -7.12 0.41 2.34
N GLY A 358 -7.73 1.23 1.51
CA GLY A 358 -7.77 2.68 1.67
C GLY A 358 -6.72 3.40 0.84
N ARG A 359 -6.69 4.73 1.00
CA ARG A 359 -5.74 5.64 0.33
C ARG A 359 -5.04 6.47 1.40
N TYR A 360 -3.77 6.80 1.14
CA TYR A 360 -2.90 7.50 2.09
C TYR A 360 -2.05 8.54 1.38
N GLU A 361 -1.84 9.69 2.01
CA GLU A 361 -0.93 10.73 1.50
C GLU A 361 0.33 10.81 2.37
N ARG A 362 1.47 11.15 1.76
CA ARG A 362 2.74 11.28 2.47
C ARG A 362 2.96 12.71 2.98
N TYR A 363 2.72 12.92 4.27
CA TYR A 363 2.94 14.22 4.92
C TYR A 363 3.25 14.05 6.41
N THR A 364 3.74 15.10 7.07
CA THR A 364 3.87 15.13 8.53
C THR A 364 2.54 15.61 9.11
N PRO A 365 1.74 14.74 9.76
CA PRO A 365 0.47 15.17 10.33
C PRO A 365 0.70 16.14 11.49
N ARG A 366 -0.28 17.02 11.69
CA ARG A 366 -0.30 17.87 12.90
C ARG A 366 -0.56 16.98 14.11
N MET A 367 0.03 17.35 15.25
CA MET A 367 -0.25 16.68 16.51
C MET A 367 -1.74 16.81 16.84
N GLU A 368 -2.41 15.67 17.01
CA GLU A 368 -3.79 15.59 17.46
C GLU A 368 -3.88 15.06 18.90
N LYS A 369 -4.99 15.32 19.59
CA LYS A 369 -5.19 14.94 21.00
C LYS A 369 -5.15 13.41 21.26
N TRP A 370 -5.24 12.60 20.20
CA TRP A 370 -5.20 11.14 20.28
C TRP A 370 -3.85 10.56 19.85
N PHE A 371 -2.90 11.37 19.41
CA PHE A 371 -1.55 10.92 19.15
C PHE A 371 -0.80 10.78 20.47
N LEU A 372 0.09 9.79 20.57
CA LEU A 372 0.99 9.64 21.72
C LEU A 372 2.03 10.76 21.78
N GLU A 373 2.61 11.11 20.62
CA GLU A 373 3.63 12.13 20.47
C GLU A 373 3.58 12.74 19.05
N PRO A 374 4.15 13.94 18.82
CA PRO A 374 4.17 14.55 17.49
C PRO A 374 5.07 13.78 16.51
N GLU A 375 4.59 13.60 15.28
CA GLU A 375 5.38 13.01 14.20
C GLU A 375 6.58 13.89 13.83
N THR A 376 7.75 13.28 13.69
CA THR A 376 9.01 13.95 13.39
C THR A 376 9.36 13.98 11.90
N ARG A 377 8.58 13.28 11.07
CA ARG A 377 8.81 13.13 9.63
C ARG A 377 7.51 12.93 8.84
N PRO A 378 7.55 13.00 7.50
CA PRO A 378 6.44 12.55 6.69
C PRO A 378 6.22 11.05 6.79
N ILE A 379 4.95 10.65 6.93
CA ILE A 379 4.47 9.27 6.96
C ILE A 379 3.32 9.12 5.98
N TRP A 380 3.01 7.90 5.54
CA TRP A 380 1.78 7.64 4.77
C TRP A 380 0.62 7.59 5.74
N THR A 381 -0.26 8.59 5.70
CA THR A 381 -1.35 8.71 6.66
C THR A 381 -2.62 9.27 6.02
N ASN A 382 -3.65 9.49 6.84
CA ASN A 382 -5.02 9.80 6.44
C ASN A 382 -5.10 10.81 5.29
N VAL A 383 -5.88 10.46 4.27
CA VAL A 383 -6.33 11.39 3.23
C VAL A 383 -7.82 11.15 3.00
N GLN A 384 -8.51 12.10 2.38
CA GLN A 384 -9.96 12.05 2.21
C GLN A 384 -10.34 11.82 0.75
N ASP A 385 -11.34 10.96 0.55
CA ASP A 385 -12.03 10.80 -0.73
C ASP A 385 -13.41 11.44 -0.65
N GLU A 386 -13.93 11.90 -1.80
CA GLU A 386 -15.29 12.40 -1.96
C GLU A 386 -16.12 11.35 -2.71
N VAL A 387 -17.01 10.67 -1.98
CA VAL A 387 -17.76 9.51 -2.48
C VAL A 387 -19.25 9.72 -2.26
N LEU A 388 -20.05 9.37 -3.27
CA LEU A 388 -21.50 9.28 -3.12
C LEU A 388 -21.84 8.02 -2.31
N GLY A 389 -22.41 8.22 -1.13
CA GLY A 389 -22.77 7.16 -0.21
C GLY A 389 -24.03 6.41 -0.62
N ASN A 390 -24.24 5.25 -0.01
CA ASN A 390 -25.46 4.45 -0.12
C ASN A 390 -26.70 5.14 0.50
N ASP A 391 -26.49 6.20 1.28
CA ASP A 391 -27.55 7.10 1.76
C ASP A 391 -27.95 8.17 0.72
N GLY A 392 -27.30 8.20 -0.44
CA GLY A 392 -27.58 9.16 -1.52
C GLY A 392 -26.90 10.52 -1.36
N GLU A 393 -26.04 10.68 -0.35
CA GLU A 393 -25.34 11.93 -0.04
C GLU A 393 -23.84 11.85 -0.35
N TRP A 394 -23.21 12.99 -0.64
CA TRP A 394 -21.75 13.05 -0.83
C TRP A 394 -21.02 13.12 0.51
N HIS A 395 -20.03 12.27 0.71
CA HIS A 395 -19.20 12.22 1.92
C HIS A 395 -17.73 12.47 1.58
N THR A 396 -17.13 13.48 2.19
CA THR A 396 -15.69 13.77 2.08
C THR A 396 -14.98 13.34 3.35
N THR A 397 -14.45 12.12 3.38
CA THR A 397 -13.85 11.55 4.61
C THR A 397 -12.72 10.59 4.29
N ASN A 398 -11.86 10.32 5.27
CA ASN A 398 -10.84 9.27 5.15
C ASN A 398 -11.45 7.86 5.16
N HIS A 399 -12.54 7.67 5.90
CA HIS A 399 -13.30 6.42 5.89
C HIS A 399 -13.80 6.04 4.49
N ALA A 400 -14.19 7.03 3.68
CA ALA A 400 -14.66 6.82 2.31
C ALA A 400 -13.63 6.17 1.39
N THR A 401 -12.34 6.29 1.71
CA THR A 401 -11.26 5.63 0.97
C THR A 401 -11.34 4.10 1.02
N ILE A 402 -11.99 3.52 2.04
CA ILE A 402 -12.21 2.07 2.20
C ILE A 402 -13.65 1.68 1.91
N TRP A 403 -14.64 2.29 2.59
CA TRP A 403 -16.01 1.76 2.55
C TRP A 403 -16.67 1.86 1.17
N ARG A 404 -16.16 2.74 0.29
CA ARG A 404 -16.59 2.81 -1.11
C ARG A 404 -16.43 1.48 -1.86
N TRP A 405 -15.51 0.63 -1.41
CA TRP A 405 -15.24 -0.67 -2.00
C TRP A 405 -15.94 -1.84 -1.29
N ARG A 406 -16.75 -1.55 -0.25
CA ARG A 406 -17.32 -2.57 0.63
C ARG A 406 -18.14 -3.65 -0.07
N PRO A 407 -19.05 -3.32 -0.98
CA PRO A 407 -19.78 -4.36 -1.70
C PRO A 407 -18.86 -5.35 -2.42
N ALA A 408 -17.78 -4.85 -3.04
CA ALA A 408 -16.84 -5.69 -3.78
C ALA A 408 -16.06 -6.63 -2.86
N TYR A 409 -15.40 -6.13 -1.81
CA TYR A 409 -14.59 -7.00 -0.94
C TYR A 409 -15.43 -7.92 -0.04
N GLN A 410 -16.69 -7.58 0.26
CA GLN A 410 -17.58 -8.48 1.00
C GLN A 410 -18.14 -9.60 0.13
N ASN A 411 -18.49 -9.29 -1.12
CA ASN A 411 -18.88 -10.33 -2.08
C ASN A 411 -17.71 -11.26 -2.38
N ASP A 412 -16.50 -10.71 -2.57
CA ASP A 412 -15.30 -11.51 -2.82
C ASP A 412 -14.98 -12.43 -1.64
N PHE A 413 -15.11 -11.94 -0.39
CA PHE A 413 -14.94 -12.80 0.78
C PHE A 413 -16.02 -13.90 0.85
N ALA A 414 -17.28 -13.56 0.59
CA ALA A 414 -18.37 -14.54 0.57
C ALA A 414 -18.17 -15.64 -0.49
N ALA A 415 -17.72 -15.28 -1.70
CA ALA A 415 -17.39 -16.26 -2.75
C ALA A 415 -16.19 -17.14 -2.36
N ARG A 416 -15.13 -16.55 -1.80
CA ARG A 416 -13.97 -17.31 -1.30
C ARG A 416 -14.33 -18.24 -0.15
N MET A 417 -15.32 -17.90 0.67
CA MET A 417 -15.85 -18.82 1.67
C MET A 417 -16.71 -19.93 1.04
N ASP A 418 -17.41 -19.66 -0.05
CA ASP A 418 -18.04 -20.73 -0.86
C ASP A 418 -16.99 -21.69 -1.44
N TRP A 419 -15.85 -21.17 -1.90
CA TRP A 419 -14.71 -21.98 -2.38
C TRP A 419 -14.12 -22.91 -1.32
N THR A 420 -14.47 -22.76 -0.04
CA THR A 420 -14.01 -23.68 1.02
C THR A 420 -14.84 -24.96 1.10
N ILE A 421 -16.03 -25.00 0.48
CA ILE A 421 -17.00 -26.10 0.63
C ILE A 421 -17.64 -26.58 -0.68
N LYS A 422 -17.51 -25.84 -1.78
CA LYS A 422 -18.16 -26.14 -3.07
C LYS A 422 -17.17 -26.63 -4.12
N SER A 423 -17.64 -27.34 -5.13
CA SER A 423 -16.84 -27.58 -6.35
C SER A 423 -16.71 -26.30 -7.20
N TYR A 424 -15.80 -26.29 -8.17
CA TYR A 424 -15.60 -25.17 -9.09
C TYR A 424 -16.94 -24.72 -9.71
N GLU A 425 -17.69 -25.65 -10.28
CA GLU A 425 -18.93 -25.38 -11.02
C GLU A 425 -20.09 -24.86 -10.14
N GLU A 426 -19.98 -24.94 -8.81
CA GLU A 426 -21.02 -24.52 -7.87
C GLU A 426 -20.73 -23.17 -7.20
N ALA A 427 -19.58 -22.56 -7.50
CA ALA A 427 -19.15 -21.28 -6.97
C ALA A 427 -18.80 -20.28 -8.07
N ASN A 428 -18.99 -18.99 -7.79
CA ASN A 428 -18.63 -17.92 -8.71
C ASN A 428 -17.13 -17.58 -8.63
N HIS A 429 -16.54 -17.14 -9.73
CA HIS A 429 -15.15 -16.71 -9.86
C HIS A 429 -15.04 -15.33 -10.50
N PRO A 430 -14.03 -14.56 -10.12
CA PRO A 430 -13.94 -13.17 -10.56
C PRO A 430 -13.70 -13.04 -12.08
N PRO A 431 -14.24 -11.99 -12.71
CA PRO A 431 -14.02 -11.75 -14.13
C PRO A 431 -12.56 -11.40 -14.42
N ILE A 432 -12.09 -11.78 -15.60
CA ILE A 432 -10.74 -11.49 -16.10
C ILE A 432 -10.78 -10.20 -16.92
N VAL A 433 -10.31 -9.10 -16.32
CA VAL A 433 -10.34 -7.77 -16.94
C VAL A 433 -9.12 -7.53 -17.82
N LYS A 434 -9.34 -7.15 -19.08
CA LYS A 434 -8.29 -6.83 -20.05
C LYS A 434 -8.56 -5.49 -20.70
N LEU A 435 -7.52 -4.65 -20.78
CA LEU A 435 -7.52 -3.42 -21.56
C LEU A 435 -7.06 -3.73 -22.99
N ASP A 436 -7.76 -3.19 -23.98
CA ASP A 436 -7.37 -3.29 -25.40
C ASP A 436 -6.42 -2.14 -25.82
N HIS A 437 -5.95 -1.36 -24.85
CA HIS A 437 -5.06 -0.22 -25.00
C HIS A 437 -4.06 -0.17 -23.84
N PRO A 438 -3.00 0.65 -23.93
CA PRO A 438 -2.05 0.82 -22.83
C PRO A 438 -2.71 1.33 -21.54
N ALA A 439 -2.25 0.83 -20.40
CA ALA A 439 -2.64 1.33 -19.08
C ALA A 439 -2.05 2.72 -18.76
N TYR A 440 -1.04 3.16 -19.52
CA TYR A 440 -0.46 4.50 -19.42
C TYR A 440 -0.63 5.21 -20.76
N ILE A 441 -1.36 6.32 -20.74
CA ILE A 441 -1.67 7.12 -21.92
C ILE A 441 -1.10 8.51 -21.69
N ARG A 442 -0.58 9.15 -22.73
CA ARG A 442 -0.20 10.56 -22.68
C ARG A 442 -1.11 11.32 -23.61
N ALA A 443 -1.80 12.32 -23.08
CA ALA A 443 -2.74 13.12 -23.86
C ALA A 443 -2.60 14.61 -23.57
N LYS A 444 -2.94 15.45 -24.55
CA LYS A 444 -3.01 16.90 -24.42
C LYS A 444 -4.40 17.33 -23.91
N PRO A 445 -4.52 18.51 -23.27
CA PRO A 445 -5.82 19.10 -23.01
C PRO A 445 -6.67 19.20 -24.29
N GLY A 446 -7.92 18.71 -24.24
CA GLY A 446 -8.85 18.64 -25.36
C GLY A 446 -8.67 17.43 -26.28
N GLU A 447 -7.67 16.58 -26.05
CA GLU A 447 -7.48 15.36 -26.82
C GLU A 447 -8.48 14.28 -26.40
N ARG A 448 -8.99 13.52 -27.37
CA ARG A 448 -9.85 12.37 -27.13
C ARG A 448 -9.00 11.14 -26.81
N ILE A 449 -9.42 10.40 -25.81
CA ILE A 449 -8.86 9.11 -25.41
C ILE A 449 -9.95 8.05 -25.53
N ASP A 450 -9.70 7.04 -26.35
CA ASP A 450 -10.56 5.86 -26.46
C ASP A 450 -10.13 4.81 -25.44
N LEU A 451 -11.11 4.32 -24.67
CA LEU A 451 -10.97 3.29 -23.65
C LEU A 451 -11.71 2.04 -24.11
N SER A 452 -11.12 0.87 -23.91
CA SER A 452 -11.68 -0.39 -24.42
C SER A 452 -11.22 -1.56 -23.57
N ALA A 453 -12.18 -2.40 -23.20
CA ALA A 453 -11.98 -3.62 -22.44
C ALA A 453 -12.79 -4.79 -23.00
N THR A 454 -12.95 -4.82 -24.33
CA THR A 454 -13.75 -5.82 -25.05
C THR A 454 -13.18 -7.24 -24.96
N ALA A 455 -11.89 -7.37 -24.65
CA ALA A 455 -11.26 -8.66 -24.40
C ALA A 455 -11.49 -9.21 -22.97
N SER A 456 -12.25 -8.50 -22.11
CA SER A 456 -12.59 -9.00 -20.78
C SER A 456 -13.54 -10.18 -20.86
N THR A 457 -13.35 -11.17 -20.00
CA THR A 457 -14.11 -12.43 -20.01
C THR A 457 -14.47 -12.85 -18.61
N ASP A 458 -15.54 -13.64 -18.49
CA ASP A 458 -15.90 -14.31 -17.26
C ASP A 458 -15.55 -15.81 -17.35
N PRO A 459 -14.85 -16.38 -16.36
CA PRO A 459 -14.48 -17.80 -16.38
C PRO A 459 -15.68 -18.75 -16.24
N ASP A 460 -16.76 -18.31 -15.59
CA ASP A 460 -17.99 -19.09 -15.39
C ASP A 460 -19.01 -18.89 -16.53
N GLY A 461 -18.72 -17.94 -17.43
CA GLY A 461 -19.56 -17.59 -18.58
C GLY A 461 -20.65 -16.58 -18.24
N ASP A 462 -20.55 -15.92 -17.09
CA ASP A 462 -21.51 -14.91 -16.68
C ASP A 462 -21.43 -13.63 -17.53
N ALA A 463 -22.54 -12.90 -17.59
CA ALA A 463 -22.58 -11.59 -18.22
C ALA A 463 -21.73 -10.58 -17.44
N LEU A 464 -21.12 -9.63 -18.15
CA LEU A 464 -20.27 -8.61 -17.54
C LEU A 464 -20.92 -7.22 -17.59
N SER A 465 -20.89 -6.51 -16.47
CA SER A 465 -21.13 -5.08 -16.37
C SER A 465 -19.81 -4.32 -16.30
N PHE A 466 -19.71 -3.21 -17.02
CA PHE A 466 -18.53 -2.35 -17.08
C PHE A 466 -18.86 -1.02 -16.42
N GLU A 467 -17.90 -0.43 -15.71
CA GLU A 467 -17.99 0.92 -15.18
C GLU A 467 -16.63 1.60 -15.27
N TRP A 468 -16.55 2.63 -16.11
CA TRP A 468 -15.41 3.53 -16.21
C TRP A 468 -15.67 4.78 -15.40
N PHE A 469 -14.78 5.13 -14.49
CA PHE A 469 -14.90 6.39 -13.74
C PHE A 469 -13.53 7.02 -13.49
N CYS A 470 -13.52 8.34 -13.36
CA CYS A 470 -12.33 9.05 -12.94
C CYS A 470 -12.22 8.99 -11.42
N TYR A 471 -11.20 8.30 -10.92
CA TYR A 471 -10.79 8.35 -9.53
C TYR A 471 -9.87 9.56 -9.37
N GLU A 472 -10.47 10.71 -9.06
CA GLU A 472 -9.79 12.01 -9.11
C GLU A 472 -8.70 12.14 -8.06
N GLU A 473 -8.98 11.70 -6.84
CA GLU A 473 -8.18 11.99 -5.66
C GLU A 473 -6.72 11.49 -5.70
N PRO A 474 -6.38 10.36 -6.34
CA PRO A 474 -4.97 10.00 -6.60
C PRO A 474 -4.30 10.81 -7.72
N GLY A 475 -5.08 11.53 -8.55
CA GLY A 475 -4.56 12.32 -9.66
C GLY A 475 -3.88 13.62 -9.24
N THR A 476 -2.81 13.98 -9.95
CA THR A 476 -2.11 15.27 -9.73
C THR A 476 -2.72 16.40 -10.57
N ARG A 477 -3.54 16.08 -11.58
CA ARG A 477 -4.29 17.06 -12.36
C ARG A 477 -5.54 17.50 -11.62
N ARG A 478 -5.45 18.60 -10.88
CA ARG A 478 -6.57 19.12 -10.07
C ARG A 478 -7.72 19.65 -10.93
N MET A 479 -8.88 19.00 -10.84
CA MET A 479 -10.12 19.44 -11.45
C MET A 479 -11.16 19.81 -10.37
N SER A 480 -12.11 20.66 -10.73
CA SER A 480 -13.19 21.06 -9.83
C SER A 480 -14.56 20.90 -10.46
N SER A 481 -15.53 20.51 -9.62
CA SER A 481 -16.96 20.47 -9.94
C SER A 481 -17.71 21.05 -8.75
N SER A 482 -18.70 21.88 -9.04
CA SER A 482 -19.54 22.57 -8.03
C SER A 482 -20.90 21.90 -7.84
N HIS A 483 -21.21 20.86 -8.61
CA HIS A 483 -22.53 20.21 -8.62
C HIS A 483 -22.47 18.73 -8.21
N THR A 484 -21.33 18.07 -8.43
CA THR A 484 -21.12 16.63 -8.18
C THR A 484 -19.68 16.38 -7.75
N GLY A 485 -19.41 15.22 -7.14
CA GLY A 485 -18.04 14.74 -6.91
C GLY A 485 -17.36 14.22 -8.19
N ILE A 486 -18.12 13.96 -9.25
CA ILE A 486 -17.57 13.56 -10.56
C ILE A 486 -16.84 14.75 -11.19
N LYS A 487 -15.51 14.64 -11.30
CA LYS A 487 -14.68 15.73 -11.86
C LYS A 487 -14.42 15.58 -13.35
N HIS A 488 -14.41 14.37 -13.89
CA HIS A 488 -14.24 14.10 -15.31
C HIS A 488 -15.35 13.21 -15.86
N ASP A 489 -15.94 13.61 -16.99
CA ASP A 489 -16.99 12.84 -17.64
C ASP A 489 -16.37 11.77 -18.54
N ILE A 490 -16.99 10.60 -18.59
CA ILE A 490 -16.62 9.51 -19.50
C ILE A 490 -17.89 9.14 -20.27
N VAL A 491 -17.80 9.14 -21.59
CA VAL A 491 -18.91 8.81 -22.48
C VAL A 491 -18.95 7.29 -22.67
N ALA A 492 -20.17 6.73 -22.62
CA ALA A 492 -20.39 5.28 -22.63
C ALA A 492 -19.64 4.57 -21.48
N PHE A 493 -19.61 5.21 -20.31
CA PHE A 493 -18.90 4.73 -19.13
C PHE A 493 -19.36 3.34 -18.64
N ASP A 494 -20.58 2.93 -19.01
CA ASP A 494 -21.18 1.65 -18.66
C ASP A 494 -21.00 0.57 -19.75
N GLN A 495 -20.18 0.86 -20.77
CA GLN A 495 -19.95 -0.03 -21.92
C GLN A 495 -18.50 -0.56 -21.95
N PRO A 496 -18.26 -1.70 -22.62
CA PRO A 496 -16.90 -2.21 -22.85
C PRO A 496 -15.99 -1.24 -23.61
N LYS A 497 -16.59 -0.36 -24.44
CA LYS A 497 -15.91 0.72 -25.14
C LYS A 497 -16.44 2.04 -24.63
N ALA A 498 -15.55 2.85 -24.08
CA ALA A 498 -15.82 4.18 -23.57
C ALA A 498 -14.83 5.18 -24.16
N TRP A 499 -15.05 6.47 -23.94
CA TRP A 499 -14.05 7.48 -24.30
C TRP A 499 -14.22 8.73 -23.44
N LEU A 500 -13.17 9.53 -23.38
CA LEU A 500 -13.20 10.83 -22.72
C LEU A 500 -12.43 11.86 -23.56
N GLU A 501 -12.79 13.13 -23.44
CA GLU A 501 -11.99 14.25 -23.91
C GLU A 501 -11.33 14.91 -22.71
N VAL A 502 -10.00 15.03 -22.72
CA VAL A 502 -9.25 15.59 -21.59
C VAL A 502 -9.73 17.01 -21.31
N LYS A 503 -10.39 17.21 -20.16
CA LYS A 503 -11.02 18.50 -19.84
C LYS A 503 -10.04 19.67 -19.90
N THR A 504 -10.48 20.75 -20.55
CA THR A 504 -9.78 22.04 -20.65
C THR A 504 -10.35 23.11 -19.72
N SER A 505 -11.53 22.87 -19.14
CA SER A 505 -12.22 23.81 -18.25
C SER A 505 -12.28 23.26 -16.82
N ARG A 506 -12.39 24.18 -15.84
CA ARG A 506 -12.39 23.87 -14.39
C ARG A 506 -11.14 23.10 -13.90
N VAL A 507 -10.05 23.22 -14.64
CA VAL A 507 -8.73 22.68 -14.29
C VAL A 507 -7.92 23.76 -13.59
N MET A 508 -7.36 23.44 -12.44
CA MET A 508 -6.53 24.38 -11.67
C MET A 508 -5.07 24.38 -12.18
N PRO A 509 -4.32 25.49 -12.03
CA PRO A 509 -2.89 25.51 -12.32
C PRO A 509 -2.14 24.36 -11.63
N PRO A 510 -1.17 23.71 -12.31
CA PRO A 510 -0.56 24.09 -13.59
C PRO A 510 -1.37 23.66 -14.83
N GLY A 511 -2.56 23.08 -14.69
CA GLY A 511 -3.37 22.64 -15.83
C GLY A 511 -2.86 21.36 -16.50
N THR A 512 -1.90 20.68 -15.86
CA THR A 512 -1.23 19.45 -16.28
C THR A 512 -1.01 18.56 -15.06
N GLY A 513 -0.82 17.26 -15.27
CA GLY A 513 -0.74 16.25 -14.22
C GLY A 513 -1.41 14.96 -14.68
N THR A 514 -1.45 13.98 -13.78
CA THR A 514 -2.06 12.67 -13.99
C THR A 514 -3.56 12.68 -13.68
N MET A 515 -4.34 11.93 -14.45
CA MET A 515 -5.69 11.50 -14.09
C MET A 515 -5.71 9.98 -13.96
N HIS A 516 -6.39 9.45 -12.95
CA HIS A 516 -6.56 8.01 -12.79
C HIS A 516 -7.98 7.64 -13.21
N ILE A 517 -8.08 6.80 -14.23
CA ILE A 517 -9.34 6.24 -14.69
C ILE A 517 -9.39 4.79 -14.24
N ILE A 518 -10.46 4.41 -13.56
CA ILE A 518 -10.68 3.05 -13.10
C ILE A 518 -11.73 2.41 -13.99
N LEU A 519 -11.43 1.21 -14.48
CA LEU A 519 -12.41 0.26 -14.97
C LEU A 519 -12.74 -0.70 -13.83
N ALA A 520 -14.00 -0.75 -13.41
CA ALA A 520 -14.55 -1.86 -12.64
C ALA A 520 -15.38 -2.75 -13.57
N VAL A 521 -15.06 -4.05 -13.59
CA VAL A 521 -15.87 -5.06 -14.29
C VAL A 521 -16.47 -5.97 -13.25
N THR A 522 -17.79 -6.09 -13.26
CA THR A 522 -18.53 -6.92 -12.31
C THR A 522 -19.35 -7.96 -13.06
N ASP A 523 -19.19 -9.23 -12.70
CA ASP A 523 -19.97 -10.32 -13.26
C ASP A 523 -21.45 -10.27 -12.82
N HIS A 524 -22.24 -11.24 -13.28
CA HIS A 524 -23.64 -11.45 -12.89
C HIS A 524 -23.83 -12.73 -12.08
N GLY A 525 -22.74 -13.29 -11.54
CA GLY A 525 -22.73 -14.48 -10.70
C GLY A 525 -23.19 -14.19 -9.27
N ALA A 526 -23.15 -15.21 -8.42
CA ALA A 526 -23.66 -15.14 -7.05
C ALA A 526 -22.62 -15.63 -6.01
N PRO A 527 -22.10 -14.75 -5.13
CA PRO A 527 -22.27 -13.28 -5.15
C PRO A 527 -21.54 -12.65 -6.34
N ARG A 528 -21.92 -11.42 -6.71
CA ARG A 528 -21.30 -10.71 -7.85
C ARG A 528 -19.87 -10.31 -7.53
N LEU A 529 -18.90 -10.67 -8.38
CA LEU A 529 -17.49 -10.37 -8.16
C LEU A 529 -16.99 -9.27 -9.08
N THR A 530 -16.12 -8.43 -8.53
CA THR A 530 -15.56 -7.27 -9.23
C THR A 530 -14.06 -7.39 -9.34
N ARG A 531 -13.52 -7.12 -10.53
CA ARG A 531 -12.09 -6.91 -10.79
C ARG A 531 -11.88 -5.59 -11.52
N TYR A 532 -10.66 -5.07 -11.42
CA TYR A 532 -10.36 -3.71 -11.84
C TYR A 532 -9.19 -3.66 -12.82
N LYS A 533 -9.13 -2.56 -13.58
CA LYS A 533 -7.90 -2.06 -14.18
C LYS A 533 -7.83 -0.56 -13.98
N ARG A 534 -6.62 -0.05 -13.69
CA ARG A 534 -6.32 1.38 -13.59
C ARG A 534 -5.61 1.84 -14.86
N VAL A 535 -6.06 2.95 -15.40
CA VAL A 535 -5.46 3.66 -16.54
C VAL A 535 -4.99 5.02 -16.04
N ILE A 536 -3.72 5.35 -16.26
CA ILE A 536 -3.11 6.62 -15.90
C ILE A 536 -2.95 7.44 -17.18
N VAL A 537 -3.57 8.62 -17.20
CA VAL A 537 -3.60 9.56 -18.33
C VAL A 537 -2.77 10.80 -18.02
#